data_AF-A0A956BE11-F1
#
_entry.id   AF-A0A956BE11-F1
#
_cell.length_a   1.000
_cell.length_b   1.000
_cell.length_c   1.000
_cell.angle_alpha   90.00
_cell.angle_beta   90.00
_cell.angle_gamma   90.00
#
_symmetry.space_group_name_H-M   'P 1'
#
loop_
_entity.id
_entity.type
_entity.pdbx_description
1 polymer ?
#
loop_
_entity_poly.entity_id
_entity_poly.type
_entity_poly.pdbx_seq_one_letter_code
_entity_poly.pdbx_strand_id
1 'polypeptide(L)'
;MSLIERLAQAGRRAGRRAVDAALRQPEVKRRVDAARVVLREAREAFEERFDEAEADLWAWIQKVQAHAEKAHRQAARARDAHHYYAVLGLKSDATLAQVKSAWRKQMRATHPDRFAHDPAAEAAAHDRALEVNEAYRELTALLSGRESRRADRP
;
A
#
# COMPACT_ATOMS: atom_id res chain seq x y z
N MET A 1 -22.89 -29.02 -41.01
CA MET A 1 -21.51 -28.75 -41.46
C MET A 1 -21.51 -28.02 -42.80
N SER A 2 -20.96 -26.80 -42.82
CA SER A 2 -20.88 -25.92 -43.99
C SER A 2 -19.82 -26.39 -45.02
N LEU A 3 -19.89 -25.89 -46.25
CA LEU A 3 -18.90 -26.18 -47.30
C LEU A 3 -17.49 -25.70 -46.92
N ILE A 4 -17.40 -24.55 -46.24
CA ILE A 4 -16.15 -23.96 -45.75
C ILE A 4 -15.51 -24.86 -44.68
N GLU A 5 -16.30 -25.44 -43.78
CA GLU A 5 -15.80 -26.39 -42.77
C GLU A 5 -15.23 -27.68 -43.40
N ARG A 6 -15.86 -28.17 -44.46
CA ARG A 6 -15.41 -29.38 -45.18
C ARG A 6 -14.10 -29.13 -45.93
N LEU A 7 -13.97 -27.99 -46.60
CA LEU A 7 -12.73 -27.59 -47.29
C LEU A 7 -11.58 -27.38 -46.30
N ALA A 8 -11.83 -26.70 -45.18
CA ALA A 8 -10.85 -26.53 -44.12
C ALA A 8 -10.42 -27.87 -43.50
N GLN A 9 -11.37 -28.80 -43.32
CA GLN A 9 -11.08 -30.14 -42.80
C GLN A 9 -10.26 -30.99 -43.79
N ALA A 10 -10.57 -30.91 -45.10
CA ALA A 10 -9.81 -31.57 -46.15
C ALA A 10 -8.37 -31.06 -46.22
N GLY A 11 -8.17 -29.73 -46.17
CA GLY A 11 -6.84 -29.11 -46.11
C GLY A 11 -6.03 -29.57 -44.89
N ARG A 12 -6.62 -29.60 -43.68
CA ARG A 12 -5.97 -30.12 -42.47
C ARG A 12 -5.60 -31.61 -42.57
N ARG A 13 -6.36 -32.41 -43.31
CA ARG A 13 -6.07 -33.85 -43.53
C ARG A 13 -4.94 -34.04 -44.54
N ALA A 14 -4.96 -33.28 -45.65
CA ALA A 14 -3.90 -33.30 -46.65
C ALA A 14 -2.57 -32.83 -46.07
N GLY A 15 -2.57 -31.73 -45.31
CA GLY A 15 -1.38 -31.23 -44.61
C GLY A 15 -0.81 -32.25 -43.62
N ARG A 16 -1.66 -32.91 -42.81
CA ARG A 16 -1.22 -33.99 -41.91
C ARG A 16 -0.53 -35.13 -42.66
N ARG A 17 -1.14 -35.63 -43.73
CA ARG A 17 -0.53 -36.71 -44.55
C ARG A 17 0.81 -36.32 -45.17
N ALA A 18 0.97 -35.06 -45.58
CA ALA A 18 2.23 -34.56 -46.12
C ALA A 18 3.32 -34.50 -45.03
N VAL A 19 2.97 -34.03 -43.83
CA VAL A 19 3.86 -34.04 -42.66
C VAL A 19 4.22 -35.48 -42.27
N ASP A 20 3.25 -36.40 -42.24
CA ASP A 20 3.48 -37.82 -41.94
C ASP A 20 4.37 -38.50 -42.98
N ALA A 21 4.29 -38.10 -44.25
CA ALA A 21 5.19 -38.56 -45.30
C ALA A 21 6.63 -38.02 -45.13
N ALA A 22 6.77 -36.75 -44.77
CA ALA A 22 8.07 -36.14 -44.50
C ALA A 22 8.74 -36.75 -43.26
N LEU A 23 7.98 -36.99 -42.19
CA LEU A 23 8.47 -37.61 -40.95
C LEU A 23 8.78 -39.12 -41.08
N ARG A 24 8.36 -39.78 -42.17
CA ARG A 24 8.80 -41.13 -42.50
C ARG A 24 10.25 -41.19 -42.98
N GLN A 25 10.83 -40.06 -43.39
CA GLN A 25 12.25 -39.98 -43.74
C GLN A 25 13.09 -39.90 -42.46
N PRO A 26 14.03 -40.84 -42.21
CA PRO A 26 14.78 -40.90 -40.94
C PRO A 26 15.53 -39.61 -40.61
N GLU A 27 16.13 -38.95 -41.61
CA GLU A 27 16.87 -37.70 -41.42
C GLU A 27 15.96 -36.53 -41.07
N VAL A 28 14.83 -36.39 -41.76
CA VAL A 28 13.83 -35.35 -41.48
C VAL A 28 13.25 -35.54 -40.09
N LYS A 29 12.90 -36.78 -39.72
CA LYS A 29 12.43 -37.10 -38.37
C LYS A 29 13.45 -36.71 -37.31
N ARG A 30 14.73 -37.09 -37.47
CA ARG A 30 15.79 -36.72 -36.52
C ARG A 30 15.95 -35.22 -36.36
N ARG A 31 15.90 -34.45 -37.46
CA ARG A 31 16.00 -32.98 -37.42
C ARG A 31 14.80 -32.33 -36.74
N VAL A 32 13.59 -32.83 -37.02
CA VAL A 32 12.36 -32.35 -36.36
C VAL A 32 12.36 -32.70 -34.87
N ASP A 33 12.78 -33.90 -34.50
CA ASP A 33 12.87 -34.30 -33.10
C ASP A 33 13.93 -33.48 -32.34
N ALA A 34 15.09 -33.22 -32.95
CA ALA A 34 16.11 -32.32 -32.40
C ALA A 34 15.58 -30.88 -32.23
N ALA A 35 14.88 -30.34 -33.23
CA ALA A 35 14.27 -29.02 -33.16
C ALA A 35 13.19 -28.94 -32.07
N ARG A 36 12.41 -30.01 -31.85
CA ARG A 36 11.42 -30.08 -30.77
C ARG A 36 12.04 -30.09 -29.38
N VAL A 37 13.20 -30.71 -29.22
CA VAL A 37 13.95 -30.66 -27.95
C VAL A 37 14.43 -29.23 -27.71
N VAL A 38 15.10 -28.61 -28.69
CA VAL A 38 15.58 -27.22 -28.57
C VAL A 38 14.44 -26.24 -28.30
N LEU A 39 13.31 -26.38 -28.98
CA LEU A 39 12.14 -25.52 -28.75
C LEU A 39 11.53 -25.71 -27.37
N ARG A 40 11.56 -26.93 -26.82
CA ARG A 40 11.08 -27.21 -25.47
C ARG A 40 12.00 -26.59 -24.44
N GLU A 41 13.30 -26.81 -24.54
CA GLU A 41 14.32 -26.25 -23.65
C GLU A 41 14.29 -24.71 -23.70
N ALA A 42 14.19 -24.11 -24.89
CA ALA A 42 14.08 -22.67 -25.05
C ALA A 42 12.79 -22.10 -24.43
N ARG A 43 11.68 -22.87 -24.50
CA ARG A 43 10.41 -22.50 -23.87
C ARG A 43 10.51 -22.59 -22.35
N GLU A 44 11.05 -23.67 -21.81
CA GLU A 44 11.27 -23.86 -20.37
C GLU A 44 12.17 -22.75 -19.81
N ALA A 45 13.29 -22.45 -20.48
CA ALA A 45 14.19 -21.37 -20.09
C ALA A 45 13.55 -19.97 -20.21
N PHE A 46 12.61 -19.78 -21.15
CA PHE A 46 11.84 -18.53 -21.25
C PHE A 46 10.81 -18.42 -20.11
N GLU A 47 10.08 -19.49 -19.83
CA GLU A 47 9.09 -19.57 -18.74
C GLU A 47 9.77 -19.27 -17.40
N GLU A 48 10.93 -19.87 -17.11
CA GLU A 48 11.71 -19.60 -15.89
C GLU A 48 12.11 -18.12 -15.75
N ARG A 49 12.68 -17.52 -16.81
CA ARG A 49 13.07 -16.11 -16.81
C ARG A 49 11.88 -15.16 -16.70
N PHE A 50 10.74 -15.55 -17.25
CA PHE A 50 9.51 -14.78 -17.16
C PHE A 50 8.94 -14.83 -15.74
N ASP A 51 8.91 -16.00 -15.12
CA ASP A 51 8.46 -16.18 -13.73
C ASP A 51 9.33 -15.38 -12.75
N GLU A 52 10.64 -15.36 -12.95
CA GLU A 52 11.56 -14.51 -12.17
C GLU A 52 11.25 -13.02 -12.35
N ALA A 53 11.09 -12.56 -13.59
CA ALA A 53 10.77 -11.17 -13.89
C ALA A 53 9.38 -10.76 -13.34
N GLU A 54 8.41 -11.67 -13.37
CA GLU A 54 7.09 -11.47 -12.78
C GLU A 54 7.18 -11.38 -11.25
N ALA A 55 7.96 -12.25 -10.60
CA ALA A 55 8.19 -12.21 -9.16
C ALA A 55 8.84 -10.89 -8.72
N ASP A 56 9.86 -10.43 -9.44
CA ASP A 56 10.52 -9.16 -9.19
C ASP A 56 9.59 -7.96 -9.39
N LEU A 57 8.77 -8.00 -10.45
CA LEU A 57 7.75 -6.97 -10.70
C LEU A 57 6.74 -6.90 -9.54
N TRP A 58 6.23 -8.05 -9.08
CA TRP A 58 5.30 -8.09 -7.95
C TRP A 58 5.96 -7.61 -6.66
N ALA A 59 7.21 -8.00 -6.40
CA ALA A 59 7.95 -7.50 -5.25
C ALA A 59 8.15 -5.98 -5.31
N TRP A 60 8.43 -5.42 -6.49
CA TRP A 60 8.53 -3.98 -6.68
C TRP A 60 7.17 -3.30 -6.49
N ILE A 61 6.09 -3.82 -7.06
CA ILE A 61 4.72 -3.29 -6.87
C ILE A 61 4.36 -3.26 -5.38
N GLN A 62 4.60 -4.36 -4.65
CA GLN A 62 4.33 -4.41 -3.21
C GLN A 62 5.15 -3.37 -2.43
N LYS A 63 6.43 -3.19 -2.78
CA LYS A 63 7.27 -2.14 -2.18
C LYS A 63 6.69 -0.76 -2.46
N VAL A 64 6.32 -0.46 -3.71
CA VAL A 64 5.72 0.83 -4.09
C VAL A 64 4.42 1.08 -3.33
N GLN A 65 3.54 0.09 -3.25
CA GLN A 65 2.30 0.18 -2.48
C GLN A 65 2.57 0.45 -0.99
N ALA A 66 3.51 -0.29 -0.38
CA ALA A 66 3.90 -0.07 1.01
C ALA A 66 4.47 1.35 1.26
N HIS A 67 5.26 1.88 0.32
CA HIS A 67 5.76 3.25 0.37
C HIS A 67 4.63 4.27 0.27
N ALA A 68 3.68 4.08 -0.66
CA ALA A 68 2.52 4.96 -0.82
C ALA A 68 1.64 4.97 0.44
N GLU A 69 1.33 3.79 0.99
CA GLU A 69 0.58 3.69 2.24
C GLU A 69 1.30 4.38 3.41
N LYS A 70 2.62 4.20 3.53
CA LYS A 70 3.41 4.85 4.57
C LYS A 70 3.34 6.38 4.44
N ALA A 71 3.44 6.91 3.22
CA ALA A 71 3.29 8.34 2.97
C ALA A 71 1.88 8.84 3.32
N HIS A 72 0.84 8.10 2.92
CA HIS A 72 -0.55 8.43 3.25
C HIS A 72 -0.79 8.45 4.77
N ARG A 73 -0.29 7.44 5.50
CA ARG A 73 -0.36 7.40 6.97
C ARG A 73 0.37 8.56 7.62
N GLN A 74 1.53 8.95 7.09
CA GLN A 74 2.28 10.11 7.60
C GLN A 74 1.52 11.42 7.36
N ALA A 75 0.91 11.59 6.19
CA ALA A 75 0.10 12.77 5.87
C ALA A 75 -1.15 12.86 6.76
N ALA A 76 -1.84 11.74 7.01
CA ALA A 76 -2.97 11.68 7.94
C ALA A 76 -2.54 12.11 9.36
N ARG A 77 -1.48 11.50 9.89
CA ARG A 77 -0.93 11.89 11.21
C ARG A 77 -0.54 13.36 11.30
N ALA A 78 -0.02 13.95 10.22
CA ALA A 78 0.32 15.36 10.17
C ALA A 78 -0.92 16.26 10.21
N ARG A 79 -2.00 15.87 9.52
CA ARG A 79 -3.31 16.54 9.58
C ARG A 79 -3.91 16.47 10.98
N ASP A 80 -3.90 15.28 11.59
CA ASP A 80 -4.44 15.08 12.95
C ASP A 80 -3.64 15.91 13.97
N ALA A 81 -2.31 15.90 13.87
CA ALA A 81 -1.46 16.74 14.72
C ALA A 81 -1.78 18.23 14.56
N HIS A 82 -1.99 18.71 13.34
CA HIS A 82 -2.39 20.10 13.09
C HIS A 82 -3.75 20.43 13.75
N HIS A 83 -4.71 19.51 13.65
CA HIS A 83 -5.99 19.65 14.34
C HIS A 83 -5.80 19.75 15.86
N TYR A 84 -5.02 18.87 16.48
CA TYR A 84 -4.77 18.92 17.93
C TYR A 84 -4.05 20.19 18.39
N TYR A 85 -3.10 20.71 17.60
CA TYR A 85 -2.51 22.02 17.88
C TYR A 85 -3.56 23.13 17.86
N ALA A 86 -4.46 23.12 16.87
CA ALA A 86 -5.56 24.08 16.79
C ALA A 86 -6.52 23.98 17.98
N VAL A 87 -6.86 22.76 18.42
CA VAL A 87 -7.67 22.50 19.62
C VAL A 87 -7.03 23.14 20.87
N LEU A 88 -5.71 23.04 21.03
CA LEU A 88 -5.00 23.69 22.15
C LEU A 88 -4.73 25.20 21.92
N GLY A 89 -5.07 25.75 20.75
CA GLY A 89 -4.78 27.13 20.38
C GLY A 89 -3.29 27.41 20.19
N LEU A 90 -2.54 26.41 19.74
CA LEU A 90 -1.09 26.44 19.56
C LEU A 90 -0.72 26.39 18.07
N LYS A 91 0.49 26.84 17.76
CA LYS A 91 1.12 26.64 16.46
C LYS A 91 1.75 25.24 16.38
N SER A 92 1.94 24.74 15.17
CA SER A 92 2.51 23.40 14.91
C SER A 92 3.97 23.22 15.31
N ASP A 93 4.67 24.31 15.63
CA ASP A 93 6.05 24.36 16.14
C ASP A 93 6.11 24.35 17.68
N ALA A 94 4.96 24.29 18.37
CA ALA A 94 4.92 24.33 19.83
C ALA A 94 5.63 23.14 20.48
N THR A 95 6.40 23.44 21.53
CA THR A 95 7.15 22.48 22.33
C THR A 95 6.26 21.71 23.30
N LEU A 96 6.74 20.60 23.83
CA LEU A 96 6.01 19.80 24.82
C LEU A 96 5.65 20.61 26.07
N ALA A 97 6.54 21.53 26.48
CA ALA A 97 6.27 22.44 27.59
C ALA A 97 5.11 23.40 27.29
N GLN A 98 5.02 23.92 26.07
CA GLN A 98 3.91 24.79 25.64
C GLN A 98 2.59 24.02 25.57
N VAL A 99 2.59 22.79 25.05
CA VAL A 99 1.41 21.89 25.05
C VAL A 99 0.91 21.65 26.49
N LYS A 100 1.79 21.27 27.42
CA LYS A 100 1.44 21.08 28.84
C LYS A 100 0.86 22.35 29.48
N SER A 101 1.41 23.51 29.15
CA SER A 101 0.94 24.80 29.67
C SER A 101 -0.47 25.14 29.16
N ALA A 102 -0.70 25.00 27.84
CA ALA A 102 -1.98 25.27 27.20
C ALA A 102 -3.09 24.35 27.72
N TRP A 103 -2.81 23.05 27.83
CA TRP A 103 -3.73 22.06 28.41
C TRP A 103 -4.15 22.45 29.83
N ARG A 104 -3.20 22.74 30.73
CA ARG A 104 -3.51 23.19 32.10
C ARG A 104 -4.38 24.45 32.12
N LYS A 105 -4.16 25.39 31.20
CA LYS A 105 -4.95 26.62 31.08
C LYS A 105 -6.39 26.31 30.66
N GLN A 106 -6.58 25.46 29.66
CA GLN A 106 -7.91 25.08 29.16
C GLN A 106 -8.70 24.24 30.17
N MET A 107 -8.06 23.28 30.85
CA MET A 107 -8.72 22.48 31.88
C MET A 107 -9.21 23.29 33.09
N ARG A 108 -8.48 24.34 33.47
CA ARG A 108 -8.98 25.30 34.49
C ARG A 108 -10.17 26.11 33.99
N ALA A 109 -10.31 26.29 32.68
CA ALA A 109 -11.43 27.03 32.11
C ALA A 109 -12.73 26.22 32.12
N THR A 110 -12.64 24.89 32.06
CA THR A 110 -13.78 23.97 32.00
C THR A 110 -14.22 23.42 33.37
N HIS A 111 -13.86 24.09 34.48
CA HIS A 111 -14.21 23.60 35.83
C HIS A 111 -15.74 23.61 36.05
N PRO A 112 -16.36 22.52 36.54
CA PRO A 112 -17.81 22.38 36.67
C PRO A 112 -18.45 23.45 37.56
N ASP A 113 -17.77 23.91 38.61
CA ASP A 113 -18.24 25.02 39.47
C ASP A 113 -18.55 26.31 38.71
N ARG A 114 -17.98 26.50 37.51
CA ARG A 114 -18.24 27.69 36.69
C ARG A 114 -19.56 27.62 35.91
N PHE A 115 -20.18 26.44 35.86
CA PHE A 115 -21.37 26.15 35.05
C PHE A 115 -22.49 25.49 35.88
N ALA A 116 -22.37 25.47 37.22
CA ALA A 116 -23.30 24.81 38.13
C ALA A 116 -24.77 25.29 38.04
N HIS A 117 -25.04 26.39 37.33
CA HIS A 117 -26.37 26.96 37.12
C HIS A 117 -26.83 26.91 35.65
N ASP A 118 -26.05 26.30 34.74
CA ASP A 118 -26.38 26.15 33.32
C ASP A 118 -25.97 24.75 32.82
N PRO A 119 -26.91 23.79 32.81
CA PRO A 119 -26.65 22.41 32.37
C PRO A 119 -26.16 22.30 30.92
N ALA A 120 -26.56 23.23 30.03
CA ALA A 120 -26.12 23.22 28.64
C ALA A 120 -24.66 23.67 28.54
N ALA A 121 -24.27 24.69 29.31
CA ALA A 121 -22.88 25.12 29.40
C ALA A 121 -21.98 24.09 30.09
N GLU A 122 -22.50 23.35 31.08
CA GLU A 122 -21.80 22.24 31.73
C GLU A 122 -21.49 21.11 30.73
N ALA A 123 -22.49 20.69 29.94
CA ALA A 123 -22.30 19.69 28.89
C ALA A 123 -21.26 20.13 27.84
N ALA A 124 -21.35 21.38 27.37
CA ALA A 124 -20.38 21.93 26.43
C ALA A 124 -18.96 22.00 27.01
N ALA A 125 -18.82 22.34 28.29
CA ALA A 125 -17.53 22.35 28.99
C ALA A 125 -16.94 20.95 29.14
N HIS A 126 -17.78 19.94 29.39
CA HIS A 126 -17.38 18.54 29.43
C HIS A 126 -16.87 18.06 28.07
N ASP A 127 -17.64 18.27 26.99
CA ASP A 127 -17.24 17.87 25.64
C ASP A 127 -15.94 18.56 25.22
N ARG A 128 -15.80 19.83 25.56
CA ARG A 128 -14.56 20.58 25.34
C ARG A 128 -13.39 19.99 26.12
N ALA A 129 -13.59 19.59 27.38
CA ALA A 129 -12.55 18.97 28.19
C ALA A 129 -12.09 17.62 27.61
N LEU A 130 -13.01 16.82 27.06
CA LEU A 130 -12.68 15.57 26.38
C LEU A 130 -11.76 15.82 25.17
N GLU A 131 -12.15 16.76 24.30
CA GLU A 131 -11.38 17.13 23.10
C GLU A 131 -9.98 17.66 23.46
N VAL A 132 -9.88 18.51 24.49
CA VAL A 132 -8.60 19.04 25.00
C VAL A 132 -7.71 17.94 25.57
N ASN A 133 -8.27 16.97 26.29
CA ASN A 133 -7.53 15.84 26.84
C ASN A 133 -7.02 14.91 25.75
N GLU A 134 -7.83 14.65 24.72
CA GLU A 134 -7.42 13.88 23.54
C GLU A 134 -6.25 14.56 22.82
N ALA A 135 -6.39 15.84 22.47
CA ALA A 135 -5.33 16.60 21.82
C ALA A 135 -4.03 16.63 22.63
N TYR A 136 -4.14 16.78 23.97
CA TYR A 136 -2.98 16.74 24.85
C TYR A 136 -2.26 15.38 24.84
N ARG A 137 -3.02 14.27 24.89
CA ARG A 137 -2.45 12.92 24.86
C ARG A 137 -1.70 12.66 23.56
N GLU A 138 -2.33 12.96 22.43
CA GLU A 138 -1.76 12.70 21.10
C GLU A 138 -0.52 13.55 20.83
N LEU A 139 -0.57 14.85 21.16
CA LEU A 139 0.60 15.73 21.01
C LEU A 139 1.75 15.36 21.95
N THR A 140 1.44 14.92 23.16
CA THR A 140 2.47 14.43 24.10
C THR A 140 3.18 13.20 23.53
N ALA A 141 2.43 12.20 23.07
CA ALA A 141 3.01 11.00 22.46
C ALA A 141 3.87 11.34 21.22
N LEU A 142 3.38 12.23 20.37
CA LEU A 142 4.06 12.67 19.15
C LEU A 142 5.37 13.43 19.45
N LEU A 143 5.35 14.34 20.43
CA LEU A 143 6.50 15.18 20.78
C LEU A 143 7.55 14.41 21.57
N SER A 144 7.16 13.56 22.51
CA SER A 144 8.11 12.71 23.24
C SER A 144 8.88 11.78 22.29
N GLY A 145 8.21 11.20 21.29
CA GLY A 145 8.90 10.42 20.26
C GLY A 145 9.86 11.24 19.38
N ARG A 146 9.59 12.53 19.15
CA ARG A 146 10.51 13.43 18.42
C ARG A 146 11.73 13.80 19.25
N GLU A 147 11.55 14.03 20.55
CA GLU A 147 12.63 14.33 21.48
C GLU A 147 13.61 13.15 21.59
N SER A 148 13.11 11.91 21.75
CA SER A 148 13.95 10.71 21.78
C SER A 148 14.77 10.53 20.49
N ARG A 149 14.16 10.72 19.31
CA ARG A 149 14.88 10.62 18.02
C ARG A 149 15.92 11.72 17.80
N ARG A 150 15.75 12.90 18.41
CA ARG A 150 16.76 13.97 18.35
C ARG A 150 17.94 13.68 19.28
N ALA A 151 17.67 13.09 20.45
CA ALA A 151 18.69 12.73 21.42
C ALA A 151 19.61 11.59 20.92
N ASP A 152 19.09 10.69 20.07
CA ASP A 152 19.82 9.55 19.51
C ASP A 152 20.60 9.89 18.22
N ARG A 153 20.68 11.17 17.84
CA ARG A 153 21.40 11.61 16.64
C ARG A 153 22.85 11.99 17.03
N PRO A 154 23.88 11.35 16.45
CA PRO A 154 25.28 11.60 16.77
C PRO A 154 25.75 13.00 16.35
#